data_AF-A0A7U9SZ36-F1
#
_entry.id   AF-A0A7U9SZ36-F1
#
_cell.length_a   1.000
_cell.length_b   1.000
_cell.length_c   1.000
_cell.angle_alpha   90.00
_cell.angle_beta   90.00
_cell.angle_gamma   90.00
#
_symmetry.space_group_name_H-M   'P 1'
#
loop_
_entity.id
_entity.type
_entity.pdbx_description
1 polymer ?
#
loop_
_entity_poly.entity_id
_entity_poly.type
_entity_poly.pdbx_seq_one_letter_code
_entity_poly.pdbx_strand_id
1 'polypeptide(L)'
;MSEAAVKTLLEQPDTRTRRGIRDQFFMILMYDSAARIQEMLDLRVCDIRLGNTPTAILKGKGSKIRSVPLMPETINHFQNYMKLFHPDGHMHSQQPLFYVEQCGAKHPMSDDNVRKFLRRYGTSARENCPEVPENVHPHLWRHSRAMHLYQHGMALSLISQWLGHSNLETTLVYAYADTEQKRRAIEKSMGRDVIAGVNLPKYSVSDEEVLKKLYGLK
;
A
#
# COMPACT_ATOMS: atom_id res chain seq x y z
N MET A 1 1.93 -8.31 2.67
CA MET A 1 2.09 -9.29 1.57
C MET A 1 3.54 -9.22 1.13
N SER A 2 4.13 -10.28 0.58
CA SER A 2 5.43 -10.17 -0.09
C SER A 2 5.28 -9.43 -1.42
N GLU A 3 6.38 -8.94 -1.98
CA GLU A 3 6.38 -8.32 -3.31
C GLU A 3 5.98 -9.32 -4.40
N ALA A 4 6.42 -10.58 -4.27
CA ALA A 4 5.99 -11.67 -5.15
C ALA A 4 4.46 -11.83 -5.11
N ALA A 5 3.85 -11.89 -3.92
CA ALA A 5 2.41 -11.99 -3.78
C ALA A 5 1.66 -10.78 -4.37
N VAL A 6 2.19 -9.57 -4.20
CA VAL A 6 1.63 -8.36 -4.83
C VAL A 6 1.68 -8.46 -6.35
N LYS A 7 2.84 -8.83 -6.90
CA LYS A 7 3.02 -9.02 -8.34
C LYS A 7 2.01 -10.05 -8.90
N THR A 8 1.90 -11.22 -8.28
CA THR A 8 0.96 -12.26 -8.70
C THR A 8 -0.49 -11.77 -8.67
N LEU A 9 -0.89 -10.98 -7.65
CA LEU A 9 -2.22 -10.38 -7.57
C LEU A 9 -2.49 -9.40 -8.71
N LEU A 10 -1.52 -8.55 -9.06
CA LEU A 10 -1.64 -7.55 -10.13
C LEU A 10 -1.73 -8.18 -11.53
N GLU A 11 -1.24 -9.42 -11.68
CA GLU A 11 -1.29 -10.20 -12.92
C GLU A 11 -2.59 -10.99 -13.09
N GLN A 12 -3.43 -11.15 -12.05
CA GLN A 12 -4.66 -11.95 -12.13
C GLN A 12 -5.77 -11.39 -13.04
N PRO A 13 -6.00 -10.06 -13.13
CA PRO A 13 -7.11 -9.56 -13.95
C PRO A 13 -6.88 -9.79 -15.44
N ASP A 14 -7.88 -10.35 -16.14
CA ASP A 14 -7.82 -10.52 -17.60
C ASP A 14 -7.96 -9.17 -18.32
N THR A 15 -6.83 -8.64 -18.78
CA THR A 15 -6.68 -7.35 -19.46
C THR A 15 -7.29 -7.31 -20.86
N ARG A 16 -7.79 -8.42 -21.40
CA ARG A 16 -8.61 -8.44 -22.63
C ARG A 16 -10.04 -7.98 -22.37
N THR A 17 -10.46 -7.93 -21.10
CA THR A 17 -11.80 -7.52 -20.70
C THR A 17 -11.80 -6.11 -20.12
N ARG A 18 -12.88 -5.35 -20.37
CA ARG A 18 -13.06 -4.02 -19.79
C ARG A 18 -12.97 -4.05 -18.26
N ARG A 19 -13.62 -5.03 -17.62
CA ARG A 19 -13.57 -5.20 -16.15
C ARG A 19 -12.16 -5.53 -15.65
N GLY A 20 -11.41 -6.39 -16.34
CA GLY A 20 -10.05 -6.73 -15.91
C GLY A 20 -9.08 -5.55 -16.00
N ILE A 21 -9.16 -4.71 -17.03
CA ILE A 21 -8.37 -3.47 -17.12
C ILE A 21 -8.67 -2.54 -15.94
N ARG A 22 -9.96 -2.34 -15.61
CA ARG A 22 -10.38 -1.53 -14.47
C ARG A 22 -9.83 -2.07 -13.16
N ASP A 23 -10.05 -3.36 -12.91
CA ASP A 23 -9.69 -3.97 -11.63
C ASP A 23 -8.16 -4.02 -11.46
N GLN A 24 -7.41 -4.26 -12.54
CA GLN A 24 -5.95 -4.17 -12.53
C GLN A 24 -5.49 -2.75 -12.20
N PHE A 25 -5.96 -1.75 -12.95
CA PHE A 25 -5.56 -0.36 -12.70
C PHE A 25 -5.94 0.08 -11.27
N PHE A 26 -7.10 -0.33 -10.77
CA PHE A 26 -7.52 -0.05 -9.41
C PHE A 26 -6.53 -0.62 -8.38
N MET A 27 -6.10 -1.88 -8.54
CA MET A 27 -5.12 -2.50 -7.63
C MET A 27 -3.74 -1.84 -7.73
N ILE A 28 -3.30 -1.50 -8.95
CA ILE A 28 -2.03 -0.78 -9.17
C ILE A 28 -2.06 0.58 -8.45
N LEU A 29 -3.09 1.39 -8.70
CA LEU A 29 -3.21 2.70 -8.08
C LEU A 29 -3.35 2.61 -6.55
N MET A 30 -4.11 1.64 -6.05
CA MET A 30 -4.25 1.39 -4.60
C MET A 30 -2.91 1.03 -3.96
N TYR A 31 -2.13 0.17 -4.62
CA TYR A 31 -0.80 -0.20 -4.14
C TYR A 31 0.15 1.00 -4.20
N ASP A 32 0.27 1.67 -5.35
CA ASP A 32 1.24 2.74 -5.54
C ASP A 32 0.99 3.92 -4.61
N SER A 33 -0.27 4.38 -4.54
CA SER A 33 -0.67 5.52 -3.72
C SER A 33 -0.83 5.22 -2.22
N ALA A 34 -0.89 3.93 -1.85
CA ALA A 34 -1.29 3.47 -0.52
C ALA A 34 -2.60 4.12 0.00
N ALA A 35 -3.53 4.48 -0.90
CA ALA A 35 -4.76 5.17 -0.54
C ALA A 35 -5.68 4.30 0.34
N ARG A 36 -6.50 4.96 1.16
CA ARG A 36 -7.62 4.30 1.85
C ARG A 36 -8.70 3.96 0.83
N ILE A 37 -9.53 2.95 1.14
CA ILE A 37 -10.62 2.56 0.24
C ILE A 37 -11.55 3.73 -0.07
N GLN A 38 -11.99 4.49 0.94
CA GLN A 38 -12.88 5.63 0.69
C GLN A 38 -12.22 6.71 -0.18
N GLU A 39 -10.92 6.96 0.01
CA GLU A 39 -10.16 7.88 -0.85
C GLU A 39 -10.16 7.39 -2.30
N MET A 40 -9.99 6.08 -2.54
CA MET A 40 -10.06 5.48 -3.88
C MET A 40 -11.45 5.57 -4.52
N LEU A 41 -12.51 5.39 -3.73
CA LEU A 41 -13.89 5.44 -4.22
C LEU A 41 -14.34 6.87 -4.53
N ASP A 42 -13.80 7.86 -3.80
CA ASP A 42 -14.12 9.28 -3.97
C ASP A 42 -13.24 9.98 -5.01
N LEU A 43 -12.20 9.32 -5.54
CA LEU A 43 -11.34 9.85 -6.58
C LEU A 43 -12.16 10.25 -7.81
N ARG A 44 -11.88 11.45 -8.31
CA ARG A 44 -12.39 11.94 -9.60
C ARG A 44 -11.29 11.97 -10.63
N VAL A 45 -11.67 12.05 -11.91
CA VAL A 45 -10.69 12.20 -13.00
C VAL A 45 -9.74 13.38 -12.75
N CYS A 46 -10.28 14.52 -12.29
CA CYS A 46 -9.49 15.72 -11.98
C CYS A 46 -8.51 15.59 -10.80
N ASP A 47 -8.63 14.54 -10.00
CA ASP A 47 -7.76 14.31 -8.86
C ASP A 47 -6.45 13.63 -9.29
N ILE A 48 -6.34 13.13 -10.52
CA ILE A 48 -5.09 12.66 -11.13
C ILE A 48 -4.50 13.77 -12.00
N ARG A 49 -3.31 14.26 -11.62
CA ARG A 49 -2.62 15.36 -12.31
C ARG A 49 -1.40 14.82 -13.02
N LEU A 50 -1.32 15.00 -14.35
CA LEU A 50 -0.24 14.48 -15.20
C LEU A 50 0.92 15.46 -15.44
N GLY A 51 1.14 16.44 -14.54
CA GLY A 51 2.24 17.39 -14.68
C GLY A 51 3.64 16.73 -14.60
N ASN A 52 4.70 17.54 -14.50
CA ASN A 52 6.09 17.05 -14.44
C ASN A 52 6.31 15.93 -13.41
N THR A 53 5.57 15.99 -12.29
CA THR A 53 5.48 14.91 -11.32
C THR A 53 4.03 14.46 -11.25
N PRO A 54 3.66 13.35 -11.94
CA PRO A 54 2.31 12.84 -11.90
C PRO A 54 1.88 12.54 -10.46
N THR A 55 0.68 12.98 -10.08
CA THR A 55 0.25 13.01 -8.68
C THR A 55 -1.23 12.67 -8.55
N ALA A 56 -1.58 11.87 -7.54
CA ALA A 56 -2.95 11.69 -7.07
C ALA A 56 -3.25 12.61 -5.88
N ILE A 57 -4.39 13.30 -5.93
CA ILE A 57 -4.89 14.16 -4.86
C ILE A 57 -5.91 13.37 -4.04
N LEU A 58 -5.51 12.89 -2.87
CA LEU A 58 -6.35 12.08 -1.98
C LEU A 58 -7.02 12.96 -0.93
N LYS A 59 -8.35 12.84 -0.82
CA LYS A 59 -9.19 13.60 0.12
C LYS A 59 -9.62 12.67 1.26
N GLY A 60 -9.03 12.87 2.44
CA GLY A 60 -9.30 12.08 3.64
C GLY A 60 -10.37 12.70 4.55
N LYS A 61 -10.60 12.05 5.70
CA LYS A 61 -11.54 12.50 6.73
C LYS A 61 -11.22 13.92 7.21
N GLY A 62 -12.25 14.75 7.35
CA GLY A 62 -12.12 16.14 7.79
C GLY A 62 -11.53 17.06 6.72
N SER A 63 -11.75 16.74 5.44
CA SER A 63 -11.25 17.50 4.29
C SER A 63 -9.72 17.64 4.23
N LYS A 64 -8.98 16.75 4.90
CA LYS A 64 -7.53 16.71 4.81
C LYS A 64 -7.12 16.21 3.44
N ILE A 65 -6.37 17.02 2.71
CA ILE A 65 -5.88 16.68 1.38
C ILE A 65 -4.41 16.28 1.49
N ARG A 66 -4.01 15.22 0.79
CA ARG A 66 -2.60 14.92 0.53
C ARG A 66 -2.37 14.61 -0.93
N SER A 67 -1.21 15.03 -1.43
CA SER A 67 -0.71 14.69 -2.75
C SER A 67 0.23 13.50 -2.66
N VAL A 68 0.01 12.49 -3.50
CA VAL A 68 0.89 11.31 -3.59
C VAL A 68 1.44 11.22 -5.00
N PRO A 69 2.76 11.27 -5.20
CA PRO A 69 3.34 11.11 -6.52
C PRO A 69 3.12 9.67 -7.01
N LEU A 70 2.84 9.54 -8.30
CA LEU A 70 2.56 8.27 -8.96
C LEU A 70 3.74 7.85 -9.82
N MET A 71 4.00 6.55 -9.88
CA MET A 71 5.05 6.00 -10.72
C MET A 71 4.70 6.11 -12.21
N PRO A 72 5.69 6.26 -13.11
CA PRO A 72 5.45 6.31 -14.55
C PRO A 72 4.61 5.12 -15.07
N GLU A 73 4.85 3.93 -14.54
CA GLU A 73 4.12 2.71 -14.89
C GLU A 73 2.64 2.82 -14.51
N THR A 74 2.33 3.36 -13.32
CA THR A 74 0.95 3.65 -12.89
C THR A 74 0.26 4.59 -13.86
N ILE A 75 0.98 5.58 -14.41
CA ILE A 75 0.43 6.51 -15.39
C ILE A 75 0.13 5.83 -16.72
N ASN A 76 0.96 4.87 -17.17
CA ASN A 76 0.66 4.10 -18.38
C ASN A 76 -0.67 3.33 -18.23
N HIS A 77 -0.89 2.69 -17.07
CA HIS A 77 -2.15 2.03 -16.79
C HIS A 77 -3.33 3.01 -16.68
N PHE A 78 -3.12 4.18 -16.06
CA PHE A 78 -4.13 5.25 -16.01
C PHE A 78 -4.54 5.72 -17.41
N GLN A 79 -3.58 5.98 -18.31
CA GLN A 79 -3.89 6.44 -19.67
C GLN A 79 -4.69 5.39 -20.45
N ASN A 80 -4.33 4.10 -20.34
CA ASN A 80 -5.09 3.01 -20.96
C ASN A 80 -6.49 2.89 -20.37
N TYR A 81 -6.63 3.04 -19.05
CA TYR A 81 -7.92 3.08 -18.37
C TYR A 81 -8.78 4.25 -18.86
N MET A 82 -8.22 5.46 -18.95
CA MET A 82 -8.94 6.66 -19.38
C MET A 82 -9.50 6.54 -20.79
N LYS A 83 -8.72 6.01 -21.76
CA LYS A 83 -9.21 5.78 -23.13
C LYS A 83 -10.46 4.90 -23.19
N LEU A 84 -10.58 3.94 -22.28
CA LEU A 84 -11.65 2.94 -22.28
C LEU A 84 -12.87 3.33 -21.43
N PHE A 85 -12.67 4.02 -20.31
CA PHE A 85 -13.73 4.36 -19.36
C PHE A 85 -14.16 5.83 -19.40
N HIS A 86 -13.29 6.69 -19.92
CA HIS A 86 -13.50 8.12 -20.01
C HIS A 86 -13.05 8.63 -21.39
N PRO A 87 -13.57 8.06 -22.50
CA PRO A 87 -13.14 8.44 -23.85
C PRO A 87 -13.38 9.93 -24.14
N ASP A 88 -14.49 10.47 -23.63
CA ASP A 88 -14.84 11.90 -23.72
C ASP A 88 -14.36 12.70 -22.49
N GLY A 89 -13.62 12.05 -21.59
CA GLY A 89 -13.26 12.61 -20.30
C GLY A 89 -12.11 13.60 -20.41
N HIS A 90 -12.41 14.87 -20.15
CA HIS A 90 -11.37 15.87 -19.92
C HIS A 90 -10.66 15.61 -18.59
N MET A 91 -9.35 15.92 -18.51
CA MET A 91 -8.56 15.80 -17.26
C MET A 91 -9.09 16.67 -16.12
N HIS A 92 -9.99 17.62 -16.38
CA HIS A 92 -10.67 18.43 -15.36
C HIS A 92 -12.06 17.92 -14.96
N SER A 93 -12.46 16.74 -15.47
CA SER A 93 -13.76 16.15 -15.20
C SER A 93 -13.95 15.81 -13.72
N GLN A 94 -15.13 16.15 -13.20
CA GLN A 94 -15.58 15.81 -11.85
C GLN A 94 -16.22 14.42 -11.78
N GLN A 95 -16.25 13.67 -12.88
CA GLN A 95 -16.78 12.31 -12.88
C GLN A 95 -15.95 11.41 -11.96
N PRO A 96 -16.59 10.45 -11.25
CA PRO A 96 -15.86 9.47 -10.46
C PRO A 96 -14.86 8.73 -11.35
N LEU A 97 -13.62 8.59 -10.88
CA LEU A 97 -12.57 7.91 -11.62
C LEU A 97 -12.96 6.44 -11.83
N PHE A 98 -13.37 5.77 -10.75
CA PHE A 98 -13.89 4.41 -10.77
C PHE A 98 -15.39 4.42 -10.53
N TYR A 99 -16.14 3.86 -11.46
CA TYR A 99 -17.59 3.90 -11.42
C TYR A 99 -18.23 2.57 -11.85
N VAL A 100 -19.52 2.46 -11.57
CA VAL A 100 -20.45 1.49 -12.13
C VAL A 100 -21.52 2.24 -12.92
N GLU A 101 -21.99 1.65 -14.02
CA GLU A 101 -23.09 2.19 -14.80
C GLU A 101 -24.39 1.53 -14.35
N GLN A 102 -25.35 2.35 -13.91
CA GLN A 102 -26.68 1.89 -13.53
C GLN A 102 -27.70 2.85 -14.14
N CYS A 103 -28.68 2.31 -14.88
CA CYS A 103 -29.72 3.08 -15.57
C CYS A 103 -29.16 4.23 -16.44
N GLY A 104 -28.00 4.03 -17.08
CA GLY A 104 -27.36 5.04 -17.95
C GLY A 104 -26.57 6.13 -17.20
N ALA A 105 -26.56 6.12 -15.87
CA ALA A 105 -25.78 7.05 -15.05
C ALA A 105 -24.53 6.39 -14.47
N LYS A 106 -23.46 7.17 -14.31
CA LYS A 106 -22.20 6.74 -13.68
C LYS A 106 -22.25 7.04 -12.18
N HIS A 107 -22.13 6.01 -11.36
CA HIS A 107 -22.06 6.11 -9.90
C HIS A 107 -20.71 5.63 -9.39
N PRO A 108 -20.14 6.23 -8.33
CA PRO A 108 -18.95 5.70 -7.68
C PRO A 108 -19.09 4.21 -7.36
N MET A 109 -18.00 3.47 -7.52
CA MET A 109 -17.97 2.07 -7.11
C MET A 109 -18.17 1.94 -5.59
N SER A 110 -18.78 0.84 -5.13
CA SER A 110 -18.93 0.57 -3.69
C SER A 110 -17.74 -0.22 -3.12
N ASP A 111 -17.51 -0.10 -1.81
CA ASP A 111 -16.51 -0.91 -1.09
C ASP A 111 -16.77 -2.42 -1.27
N ASP A 112 -18.03 -2.84 -1.24
CA ASP A 112 -18.41 -4.25 -1.46
C ASP A 112 -18.00 -4.75 -2.84
N ASN A 113 -18.12 -3.92 -3.89
CA ASN A 113 -17.66 -4.30 -5.23
C ASN A 113 -16.15 -4.55 -5.22
N VAL A 114 -15.41 -3.66 -4.56
CA VAL A 114 -13.95 -3.74 -4.44
C VAL A 114 -13.53 -4.98 -3.67
N ARG A 115 -14.07 -5.19 -2.47
CA ARG A 115 -13.79 -6.37 -1.65
C ARG A 115 -14.11 -7.67 -2.39
N LYS A 116 -15.20 -7.70 -3.16
CA LYS A 116 -15.60 -8.88 -3.93
C LYS A 116 -14.55 -9.25 -4.98
N PHE A 117 -14.09 -8.30 -5.80
CA PHE A 117 -13.09 -8.63 -6.82
C PHE A 117 -11.71 -8.89 -6.19
N LEU A 118 -11.33 -8.18 -5.12
CA LEU A 118 -10.07 -8.42 -4.40
C LEU A 118 -10.02 -9.84 -3.83
N ARG A 119 -11.12 -10.32 -3.23
CA ARG A 119 -11.22 -11.70 -2.75
C ARG A 119 -11.11 -12.70 -3.88
N ARG A 120 -11.83 -12.47 -4.99
CA ARG A 120 -11.76 -13.34 -6.17
C ARG A 120 -10.32 -13.47 -6.69
N TYR A 121 -9.64 -12.36 -6.91
CA TYR A 121 -8.25 -12.39 -7.37
C TYR A 121 -7.29 -12.93 -6.31
N GLY A 122 -7.57 -12.70 -5.03
CA GLY A 122 -6.83 -13.34 -3.93
C GLY A 122 -6.94 -14.85 -3.91
N THR A 123 -8.10 -15.42 -4.24
CA THR A 123 -8.26 -16.87 -4.39
C THR A 123 -7.46 -17.39 -5.58
N SER A 124 -7.63 -16.80 -6.77
CA SER A 124 -6.92 -17.24 -7.99
C SER A 124 -5.40 -17.05 -7.90
N ALA A 125 -4.92 -15.95 -7.31
CA ALA A 125 -3.49 -15.71 -7.15
C ALA A 125 -2.81 -16.76 -6.26
N ARG A 126 -3.54 -17.28 -5.26
CA ARG A 126 -3.01 -18.26 -4.31
C ARG A 126 -2.71 -19.61 -4.94
N GLU A 127 -3.44 -19.96 -6.01
CA GLU A 127 -3.16 -21.17 -6.79
C GLU A 127 -1.74 -21.14 -7.38
N ASN A 128 -1.22 -19.93 -7.67
CA ASN A 128 0.10 -19.72 -8.24
C ASN A 128 1.15 -19.26 -7.22
N CYS A 129 0.73 -18.61 -6.14
CA CYS A 129 1.59 -18.06 -5.10
C CYS A 129 0.98 -18.29 -3.70
N PRO A 130 1.40 -19.35 -2.98
CA PRO A 130 0.88 -19.67 -1.65
C PRO A 130 1.10 -18.56 -0.60
N GLU A 131 2.02 -17.61 -0.86
CA GLU A 131 2.30 -16.46 0.02
C GLU A 131 1.20 -15.39 -0.01
N VAL A 132 0.29 -15.44 -0.99
CA VAL A 132 -0.88 -14.56 -1.03
C VAL A 132 -1.74 -14.84 0.20
N PRO A 133 -2.11 -13.85 1.04
CA PRO A 133 -2.91 -14.10 2.26
C PRO A 133 -4.36 -14.52 1.97
N GLU A 134 -4.98 -15.24 2.90
CA GLU A 134 -6.35 -15.77 2.75
C GLU A 134 -7.38 -14.66 2.48
N ASN A 135 -7.27 -13.56 3.23
CA ASN A 135 -8.21 -12.45 3.14
C ASN A 135 -7.54 -11.20 2.54
N VAL A 136 -7.57 -11.10 1.21
CA VAL A 136 -7.13 -9.90 0.49
C VAL A 136 -8.21 -8.82 0.55
N HIS A 137 -7.86 -7.66 1.11
CA HIS A 137 -8.76 -6.52 1.31
C HIS A 137 -7.99 -5.19 1.27
N PRO A 138 -8.66 -4.02 1.13
CA PRO A 138 -7.98 -2.75 0.85
C PRO A 138 -6.90 -2.34 1.85
N HIS A 139 -7.12 -2.53 3.16
CA HIS A 139 -6.12 -2.18 4.18
C HIS A 139 -4.84 -3.01 4.07
N LEU A 140 -4.91 -4.25 3.59
CA LEU A 140 -3.75 -5.09 3.37
C LEU A 140 -2.84 -4.54 2.25
N TRP A 141 -3.41 -3.98 1.19
CA TRP A 141 -2.66 -3.33 0.10
C TRP A 141 -1.89 -2.13 0.61
N ARG A 142 -2.58 -1.24 1.34
CA ARG A 142 -1.98 -0.07 1.97
C ARG A 142 -0.86 -0.44 2.94
N HIS A 143 -1.09 -1.45 3.80
CA HIS A 143 -0.06 -1.93 4.72
C HIS A 143 1.14 -2.51 3.98
N SER A 144 0.90 -3.27 2.91
CA SER A 144 1.98 -3.88 2.12
C SER A 144 2.84 -2.81 1.43
N ARG A 145 2.23 -1.78 0.80
CA ARG A 145 3.00 -0.67 0.23
C ARG A 145 3.85 0.04 1.27
N ALA A 146 3.28 0.38 2.43
CA ALA A 146 4.00 1.05 3.50
C ALA A 146 5.19 0.22 4.00
N MET A 147 5.01 -1.08 4.17
CA MET A 147 6.07 -1.99 4.56
C MET A 147 7.17 -2.07 3.51
N HIS A 148 6.82 -2.23 2.23
CA HIS A 148 7.80 -2.30 1.15
C HIS A 148 8.59 -1.00 1.02
N LEU A 149 7.95 0.16 1.15
CA LEU A 149 8.65 1.46 1.18
C LEU A 149 9.64 1.54 2.33
N TYR A 150 9.26 1.08 3.53
CA TYR A 150 10.15 1.03 4.69
C TYR A 150 11.34 0.10 4.47
N GLN A 151 11.09 -1.11 3.97
CA GLN A 151 12.11 -2.11 3.67
C GLN A 151 13.10 -1.63 2.60
N HIS A 152 12.64 -0.78 1.67
CA HIS A 152 13.47 -0.10 0.67
C HIS A 152 14.16 1.16 1.20
N GLY A 153 14.15 1.40 2.52
CA GLY A 153 14.91 2.45 3.18
C GLY A 153 14.21 3.81 3.25
N MET A 154 12.91 3.89 2.94
CA MET A 154 12.16 5.13 3.12
C MET A 154 12.03 5.48 4.61
N ALA A 155 12.39 6.72 4.97
CA ALA A 155 12.23 7.21 6.32
C ALA A 155 10.76 7.15 6.80
N LEU A 156 10.53 6.76 8.06
CA LEU A 156 9.19 6.65 8.64
C LEU A 156 8.40 7.96 8.57
N SER A 157 9.08 9.12 8.66
CA SER A 157 8.45 10.42 8.50
C SER A 157 7.83 10.61 7.11
N LEU A 158 8.50 10.16 6.05
CA LEU A 158 8.00 10.23 4.68
C LEU A 158 6.87 9.22 4.46
N ILE A 159 6.99 8.00 5.01
CA ILE A 159 5.90 7.01 4.99
C ILE A 159 4.65 7.56 5.69
N SER A 160 4.81 8.20 6.85
CA SER A 160 3.71 8.81 7.59
C SER A 160 2.98 9.88 6.77
N GLN A 161 3.73 10.70 6.01
CA GLN A 161 3.17 11.68 5.09
C GLN A 161 2.45 11.02 3.90
N TRP A 162 3.07 9.99 3.30
CA TRP A 162 2.50 9.21 2.20
C TRP A 162 1.15 8.59 2.58
N LEU A 163 1.08 8.05 3.80
CA LEU A 163 -0.11 7.46 4.38
C LEU A 163 -1.11 8.52 4.88
N GLY A 164 -0.67 9.74 5.19
CA GLY A 164 -1.51 10.75 5.83
C GLY A 164 -1.92 10.32 7.24
N HIS A 165 -0.96 9.83 8.03
CA HIS A 165 -1.14 9.60 9.47
C HIS A 165 -0.92 10.92 10.22
N SER A 166 -1.84 11.24 11.14
CA SER A 166 -1.72 12.41 12.01
C SER A 166 -0.77 12.19 13.18
N ASN A 167 -0.51 10.93 13.55
CA ASN A 167 0.42 10.54 14.60
C ASN A 167 1.48 9.60 14.01
N LEU A 168 2.75 9.90 14.25
CA LEU A 168 3.88 9.10 13.80
C LEU A 168 3.93 7.73 14.49
N GLU A 169 3.38 7.59 15.70
CA GLU A 169 3.29 6.31 16.42
C GLU A 169 2.55 5.24 15.62
N THR A 170 1.53 5.64 14.85
CA THR A 170 0.80 4.71 13.95
C THR A 170 1.71 4.15 12.85
N THR A 171 2.80 4.84 12.54
CA THR A 171 3.80 4.43 11.54
C THR A 171 4.93 3.61 12.18
N LEU A 172 5.16 3.71 13.50
CA LEU A 172 6.17 2.89 14.20
C LEU A 172 5.87 1.39 14.11
N VAL A 173 4.60 1.00 13.91
CA VAL A 173 4.19 -0.39 13.68
C VAL A 173 5.00 -1.07 12.56
N TYR A 174 5.42 -0.31 11.55
CA TYR A 174 6.21 -0.85 10.44
C TYR A 174 7.64 -1.19 10.86
N ALA A 175 8.27 -0.34 11.68
CA ALA A 175 9.61 -0.59 12.21
C ALA A 175 9.63 -1.80 13.15
N TYR A 176 8.63 -1.93 14.02
CA TYR A 176 8.51 -3.09 14.91
C TYR A 176 8.27 -4.38 14.13
N ALA A 177 7.37 -4.34 13.14
CA ALA A 177 7.06 -5.51 12.33
C ALA A 177 8.27 -5.98 11.49
N ASP A 178 9.04 -5.08 10.88
CA ASP A 178 10.27 -5.44 10.15
C ASP A 178 11.34 -6.04 11.08
N THR A 179 11.52 -5.47 12.26
CA THR A 179 12.47 -6.00 13.28
C THR A 179 12.07 -7.40 13.71
N GLU A 180 10.79 -7.64 13.97
CA GLU A 180 10.27 -8.96 14.35
C GLU A 180 10.36 -9.96 13.18
N GLN A 181 10.15 -9.51 11.94
CA GLN A 181 10.35 -10.36 10.76
C GLN A 181 11.82 -10.78 10.62
N LYS A 182 12.77 -9.85 10.79
CA LYS A 182 14.21 -10.16 10.79
C LYS A 182 14.56 -11.15 11.89
N ARG A 183 14.05 -10.94 13.11
CA ARG A 183 14.24 -11.85 14.25
C ARG A 183 13.78 -13.27 13.93
N ARG A 184 12.56 -13.43 13.38
CA ARG A 184 12.02 -14.74 12.97
C ARG A 184 12.82 -15.40 11.85
N ALA A 185 13.30 -14.61 10.88
CA ALA A 185 14.14 -15.13 9.80
C ALA A 185 15.48 -15.67 10.33
N ILE A 186 16.08 -14.98 11.30
CA ILE A 186 17.27 -15.44 12.02
C ILE A 186 16.97 -16.75 12.76
N GLU A 187 15.90 -16.80 13.57
CA GLU A 187 15.52 -18.02 14.31
C GLU A 187 15.20 -19.23 13.43
N LYS A 188 14.70 -18.99 12.21
CA LYS A 188 14.42 -20.07 11.25
C LYS A 188 15.69 -20.58 10.57
N SER A 189 16.66 -19.69 10.33
CA SER A 189 17.87 -20.00 9.58
C SER A 189 18.99 -20.51 10.49
N MET A 190 19.07 -19.97 11.71
CA MET A 190 19.95 -20.41 12.77
C MET A 190 19.14 -21.33 13.68
N GLY A 191 19.51 -22.61 13.78
CA GLY A 191 19.07 -23.43 14.92
C GLY A 191 19.38 -22.66 16.22
N ARG A 192 18.52 -22.78 17.24
CA ARG A 192 18.53 -21.94 18.47
C ARG A 192 19.85 -21.96 19.28
N ASP A 193 20.86 -22.68 18.83
CA ASP A 193 21.93 -23.19 19.68
C ASP A 193 23.23 -22.36 19.65
N VAL A 194 23.42 -21.41 18.72
CA VAL A 194 24.70 -20.67 18.62
C VAL A 194 24.88 -19.66 19.77
N ILE A 195 23.80 -18.97 20.18
CA ILE A 195 23.85 -17.96 21.25
C ILE A 195 23.34 -18.53 22.59
N ALA A 196 22.49 -19.56 22.58
CA ALA A 196 21.89 -20.15 23.78
C ALA A 196 22.92 -20.79 24.74
N GLY A 197 24.13 -21.10 24.27
CA GLY A 197 25.23 -21.60 25.09
C GLY A 197 26.23 -20.54 25.57
N VAL A 198 26.09 -19.28 25.16
CA VAL A 198 27.01 -18.21 25.57
C VAL A 198 26.55 -17.66 26.92
N ASN A 199 27.28 -18.03 27.98
CA ASN A 199 27.08 -17.47 29.31
C ASN A 199 27.61 -16.03 29.33
N LEU A 200 26.86 -15.11 28.71
CA LEU A 200 27.16 -13.69 28.76
C LEU A 200 26.84 -13.19 30.16
N PRO A 201 27.76 -12.47 30.83
CA PRO A 201 27.42 -11.79 32.07
C PRO A 201 26.21 -10.89 31.81
N LYS A 202 25.16 -11.04 32.64
CA LYS A 202 24.00 -10.15 32.61
C LYS A 202 24.50 -8.76 33.02
N TYR A 203 24.73 -7.89 32.05
CA TYR A 203 25.00 -6.48 32.33
C TYR A 203 23.70 -5.83 32.81
N SER A 204 23.52 -5.72 34.12
CA SER A 204 22.56 -4.77 34.68
C SER A 204 23.23 -3.40 34.63
N VAL A 205 22.81 -2.54 33.70
CA VAL A 205 23.16 -1.12 33.80
C VAL A 205 22.27 -0.54 34.89
N SER A 206 22.74 -0.57 36.14
CA SER A 206 22.05 0.02 37.29
C SER A 206 22.23 1.53 37.38
N ASP A 207 23.16 2.08 36.60
CA ASP A 207 23.63 3.44 36.81
C ASP A 207 23.13 4.34 35.68
N GLU A 208 22.25 5.26 36.05
CA GLU A 208 21.64 6.26 35.17
C GLU A 208 22.70 7.12 34.45
N GLU A 209 23.87 7.31 35.07
CA GLU A 209 25.03 7.99 34.47
C GLU A 209 25.68 7.19 33.33
N VAL A 210 25.71 5.86 33.44
CA VAL A 210 26.28 4.97 32.40
C VAL A 210 25.38 4.98 31.16
N LEU A 211 24.05 5.01 31.36
CA LEU A 211 23.07 5.20 30.29
C LEU A 211 23.25 6.55 29.60
N LYS A 212 23.37 7.65 30.36
CA LYS A 212 23.62 9.00 29.78
C LYS A 212 24.88 9.04 28.94
N LYS A 213 25.98 8.43 29.43
CA LYS A 213 27.26 8.34 28.72
C LYS A 213 27.18 7.53 27.42
N LEU A 214 26.47 6.40 27.43
CA LEU A 214 26.28 5.55 26.25
C LEU A 214 25.42 6.22 25.18
N TYR A 215 24.45 7.04 25.58
CA TYR A 215 23.62 7.84 24.67
C TYR A 215 24.27 9.17 24.24
N GLY A 216 25.51 9.45 24.65
CA GLY A 216 26.21 10.69 24.29
C GLY A 216 25.56 11.95 24.87
N LEU A 217 24.71 11.80 25.89
CA LEU A 217 24.08 12.89 26.61
C LEU A 217 24.98 13.23 27.81
N LYS A 218 25.52 14.45 27.84
CA LYS A 218 26.27 14.97 29.00
C LYS A 218 25.32 15.28 30.15
#